data_AF-A0A8S2SRQ2-F1
#
_entry.id   AF-A0A8S2SRQ2-F1
#
_cell.length_a   1.000
_cell.length_b   1.000
_cell.length_c   1.000
_cell.angle_alpha   90.00
_cell.angle_beta   90.00
_cell.angle_gamma   90.00
#
_symmetry.space_group_name_H-M   'P 1'
#
loop_
_entity.id
_entity.type
_entity.pdbx_description
1 polymer ?
#
loop_
_entity_poly.entity_id
_entity_poly.type
_entity_poly.pdbx_seq_one_letter_code
_entity_poly.pdbx_strand_id
1 'polypeptide(L)'
;ARLRGVKYFTWENEAKVYPQDEGKHPTLGTPHKKFTNYAFDKYEFARIVRKMVKYVKEHAAYRSAKRMKYSTTNSIPALEAEQRHTKTTKDEF
;
A
#
# COMPACT_ATOMS: atom_id res chain seq x y z
N ALA A 1 -7.93 -20.07 3.78
CA ALA A 1 -9.02 -19.10 4.07
C ALA A 1 -8.65 -17.74 3.47
N ARG A 2 -9.60 -17.02 2.86
CA ARG A 2 -9.38 -15.65 2.35
C ARG A 2 -9.76 -14.65 3.44
N LEU A 3 -8.92 -13.64 3.69
CA LEU A 3 -9.24 -12.58 4.64
C LEU A 3 -10.42 -11.77 4.12
N ARG A 4 -11.41 -11.54 4.98
CA ARG A 4 -12.56 -10.69 4.66
C ARG A 4 -12.12 -9.23 4.66
N GLY A 5 -12.67 -8.44 3.75
CA GLY A 5 -12.36 -7.01 3.64
C GLY A 5 -11.05 -6.68 2.90
N VAL A 6 -10.30 -7.67 2.41
CA VAL A 6 -9.06 -7.44 1.67
C VAL A 6 -9.24 -7.75 0.18
N LYS A 7 -8.84 -6.80 -0.68
CA LYS A 7 -8.76 -7.00 -2.13
C LYS A 7 -7.43 -7.65 -2.47
N TYR A 8 -7.50 -8.88 -2.99
CA TYR A 8 -6.32 -9.60 -3.47
C TYR A 8 -6.01 -9.23 -4.92
N PHE A 9 -4.74 -8.96 -5.19
CA PHE A 9 -4.18 -8.90 -6.54
C PHE A 9 -3.27 -10.11 -6.70
N THR A 10 -3.53 -10.90 -7.74
CA THR A 10 -2.77 -12.10 -8.06
C THR A 10 -2.21 -11.96 -9.47
N TRP A 11 -1.36 -12.91 -9.87
CA TRP A 11 -0.92 -13.00 -11.26
C TRP A 11 -2.13 -13.13 -12.19
N GLU A 12 -2.18 -12.26 -13.20
CA GLU A 12 -3.24 -12.30 -14.22
C GLU A 12 -2.87 -13.28 -15.35
N ASN A 13 -1.58 -13.53 -15.55
CA ASN A 13 -1.06 -14.55 -16.44
C ASN A 13 -0.12 -15.49 -15.66
N GLU A 14 -0.55 -16.74 -15.44
CA GLU A 14 0.22 -17.74 -14.69
C GLU A 14 1.53 -18.13 -15.40
N ALA A 15 1.59 -18.06 -16.73
CA ALA A 15 2.82 -18.36 -17.48
C ALA A 15 3.94 -17.33 -17.25
N LYS A 16 3.62 -16.20 -16.60
CA LYS A 16 4.59 -15.16 -16.23
C LYS A 16 5.26 -15.41 -14.88
N VAL A 17 4.93 -16.51 -14.22
CA VAL A 17 5.60 -17.00 -13.01
C VAL A 17 6.00 -18.44 -13.26
N TYR A 18 7.28 -18.72 -13.14
CA TYR A 18 7.79 -20.04 -13.49
C TYR A 18 8.77 -20.54 -12.43
N PRO A 19 8.69 -21.84 -12.11
CA PRO A 19 9.62 -22.47 -11.18
C PRO A 19 11.01 -22.48 -11.81
N GLN A 20 12.03 -22.21 -11.01
CA GLN A 20 13.42 -22.19 -11.44
C GLN A 20 14.04 -23.60 -11.41
N ASP A 21 13.50 -24.48 -10.57
CA ASP A 21 13.90 -25.88 -10.44
C ASP A 21 12.68 -26.78 -10.14
N GLU A 22 12.84 -28.10 -10.16
CA GLU A 22 11.81 -29.09 -9.85
C GLU A 22 11.39 -29.06 -8.37
N GLY A 23 12.23 -28.51 -7.48
CA GLY A 23 11.95 -28.42 -6.05
C GLY A 23 11.96 -29.78 -5.39
N LYS A 24 13.14 -30.42 -5.37
CA LYS A 24 13.32 -31.76 -4.79
C LYS A 24 13.23 -31.73 -3.28
N HIS A 25 12.27 -32.47 -2.72
CA HIS A 25 12.15 -32.66 -1.28
C HIS A 25 13.39 -33.43 -0.75
N PRO A 26 14.12 -32.94 0.27
CA PRO A 26 15.36 -33.56 0.73
C PRO A 26 15.22 -35.01 1.21
N THR A 27 14.04 -35.40 1.68
CA THR A 27 13.76 -36.75 2.22
C THR A 27 13.00 -37.69 1.27
N LEU A 28 12.26 -37.15 0.30
CA LEU A 28 11.30 -37.93 -0.52
C LEU A 28 11.65 -37.93 -2.00
N GLY A 29 12.57 -37.07 -2.44
CA GLY A 29 12.98 -36.94 -3.84
C GLY A 29 11.88 -36.44 -4.80
N THR A 30 10.63 -36.35 -4.34
CA THR A 30 9.49 -35.94 -5.16
C THR A 30 9.51 -34.43 -5.41
N PRO A 31 9.34 -33.97 -6.67
CA PRO A 31 9.16 -32.57 -7.00
C PRO A 31 7.96 -31.98 -6.26
N HIS A 32 8.14 -30.88 -5.55
CA HIS A 32 7.04 -30.22 -4.86
C HIS A 32 7.16 -28.69 -4.94
N LYS A 33 6.08 -28.04 -5.44
CA LYS A 33 5.99 -26.60 -5.76
C LYS A 33 6.44 -25.63 -4.65
N LYS A 34 6.36 -26.03 -3.38
CA LYS A 34 6.83 -25.22 -2.23
C LYS A 34 8.34 -25.18 -2.03
N PHE A 35 9.11 -26.09 -2.65
CA PHE A 35 10.56 -26.20 -2.47
C PHE A 35 11.37 -25.73 -3.68
N THR A 36 10.76 -24.93 -4.55
CA THR A 36 11.45 -24.33 -5.68
C THR A 36 11.36 -22.82 -5.59
N ASN A 37 12.44 -22.16 -5.98
CA ASN A 37 12.44 -20.73 -6.21
C ASN A 37 11.64 -20.43 -7.47
N TYR A 38 10.96 -19.29 -7.48
CA TYR A 38 10.21 -18.84 -8.65
C TYR A 38 10.87 -17.60 -9.23
N ALA A 39 11.04 -17.61 -10.54
CA ALA A 39 11.30 -16.40 -11.30
C ALA A 39 9.99 -15.89 -11.90
N PHE A 40 9.95 -14.61 -12.23
CA PHE A 40 8.76 -14.00 -12.80
C PHE A 40 9.11 -12.86 -13.75
N ASP A 41 8.16 -12.53 -14.62
CA ASP A 41 8.28 -11.42 -15.54
C ASP A 41 8.17 -10.07 -14.80
N LYS A 42 9.26 -9.30 -14.84
CA LYS A 42 9.35 -7.99 -14.17
C LYS A 42 8.32 -6.98 -14.65
N TYR A 43 7.93 -7.02 -15.92
CA TYR A 43 6.98 -6.05 -16.49
C TYR A 43 5.56 -6.35 -16.05
N GLU A 44 5.21 -7.64 -16.01
CA GLU A 44 3.93 -8.11 -15.49
C GLU A 44 3.76 -7.77 -14.00
N PHE A 45 4.80 -8.03 -13.20
CA PHE A 45 4.82 -7.65 -11.79
C PHE A 45 4.60 -6.15 -11.60
N ALA A 46 5.38 -5.33 -12.32
CA ALA A 46 5.25 -3.88 -12.23
C ALA A 46 3.85 -3.40 -12.69
N ARG A 47 3.25 -4.03 -13.70
CA ARG A 47 1.90 -3.72 -14.16
C ARG A 47 0.86 -4.00 -13.07
N ILE A 48 0.94 -5.14 -12.39
CA ILE A 48 0.05 -5.49 -11.28
C ILE A 48 0.22 -4.48 -10.13
N VAL A 49 1.46 -4.14 -9.75
CA VAL A 49 1.73 -3.12 -8.70
C VAL A 49 1.12 -1.76 -9.06
N ARG A 50 1.22 -1.31 -10.31
CA ARG A 50 0.58 -0.06 -10.75
C ARG A 50 -0.94 -0.11 -10.61
N LYS A 51 -1.57 -1.24 -10.92
CA LYS A 51 -3.02 -1.44 -10.69
C LYS A 51 -3.37 -1.36 -9.21
N MET A 52 -2.56 -1.95 -8.34
CA MET A 52 -2.74 -1.85 -6.88
C MET A 52 -2.65 -0.41 -6.40
N VAL A 53 -1.65 0.34 -6.85
CA VAL A 53 -1.48 1.76 -6.51
C VAL A 53 -2.70 2.57 -6.96
N LYS A 54 -3.18 2.35 -8.19
CA LYS A 54 -4.40 3.00 -8.70
C LYS A 54 -5.60 2.69 -7.80
N TYR A 55 -5.82 1.42 -7.48
CA TYR A 55 -6.91 0.98 -6.62
C TYR A 55 -6.89 1.65 -5.25
N VAL A 56 -5.73 1.71 -4.59
CA VAL A 56 -5.58 2.37 -3.29
C VAL A 56 -5.85 3.88 -3.39
N LYS A 57 -5.31 4.55 -4.41
CA LYS A 57 -5.50 5.99 -4.63
C LYS A 57 -6.97 6.37 -4.85
N GLU A 58 -7.73 5.52 -5.53
CA GLU A 58 -9.14 5.73 -5.83
C GLU A 58 -10.07 5.33 -4.66
N HIS A 59 -9.56 4.53 -3.71
CA HIS A 59 -10.32 4.05 -2.57
C HIS A 59 -10.86 5.19 -1.69
N ALA A 60 -12.16 5.16 -1.39
CA ALA A 60 -12.84 6.24 -0.66
C ALA A 60 -12.19 6.54 0.70
N ALA A 61 -11.93 5.49 1.49
CA ALA A 61 -11.28 5.63 2.80
C ALA A 61 -9.89 6.30 2.69
N TYR A 62 -9.12 5.96 1.65
CA TYR A 62 -7.80 6.58 1.41
C TYR A 62 -7.94 8.07 1.05
N ARG A 63 -8.88 8.41 0.17
CA ARG A 63 -9.15 9.80 -0.21
C ARG A 63 -9.64 10.64 0.97
N SER A 64 -10.55 10.11 1.79
CA SER A 64 -11.04 10.78 2.99
C SER A 64 -9.92 11.00 4.00
N ALA A 65 -9.12 9.97 4.32
CA ALA A 65 -7.99 10.09 5.23
C ALA A 65 -6.95 11.11 4.73
N LYS A 66 -6.67 11.12 3.42
CA LYS A 66 -5.77 12.08 2.79
C LYS A 66 -6.31 13.52 2.94
N ARG A 67 -7.59 13.76 2.65
CA ARG A 67 -8.24 15.08 2.82
C ARG A 67 -8.16 15.58 4.26
N MET A 68 -8.45 14.72 5.24
CA MET A 68 -8.38 15.08 6.66
C MET A 68 -6.97 15.52 7.06
N LYS A 69 -5.93 14.79 6.64
CA LYS A 69 -4.54 15.19 6.91
C LYS A 69 -4.20 16.59 6.42
N TYR A 70 -4.55 16.93 5.18
CA TYR A 70 -4.28 18.27 4.64
C TYR A 70 -5.14 19.37 5.27
N SER A 71 -6.39 19.07 5.65
CA SER A 71 -7.23 20.01 6.39
C SER A 71 -6.63 20.34 7.76
N THR A 72 -6.17 19.33 8.50
CA THR A 72 -5.54 19.51 9.81
C THR A 72 -4.23 20.28 9.68
N THR A 73 -3.38 19.97 8.71
CA THR A 73 -2.11 20.69 8.48
C THR A 73 -2.31 22.15 8.09
N ASN A 74 -3.30 22.47 7.26
CA ASN A 74 -3.59 23.85 6.87
C ASN A 74 -4.23 24.68 8.00
N SER A 75 -4.87 24.04 8.98
CA SER A 75 -5.41 24.72 10.15
C SER A 75 -4.37 25.03 11.24
N ILE A 76 -3.20 24.35 11.28
CA ILE A 76 -2.17 24.62 12.31
C ILE A 76 -1.62 26.06 12.23
N PRO A 77 -1.23 26.59 11.05
CA PRO A 77 -0.73 27.96 10.96
C PRO A 77 -1.81 29.01 11.28
N ALA A 78 -3.07 28.75 10.93
CA ALA A 78 -4.19 29.67 11.19
C ALA A 78 -4.52 29.76 12.68
N LEU A 79 -4.52 28.63 13.39
CA LEU A 79 -4.74 28.58 14.84
C LEU A 79 -3.58 29.23 15.62
N GLU A 80 -2.34 29.08 15.17
CA GLU A 80 -1.19 29.76 15.78
C GLU A 80 -1.19 31.28 15.55
N ALA A 81 -1.67 31.74 14.39
CA ALA A 81 -1.79 33.17 14.08
C ALA A 81 -2.88 33.86 14.95
N GLU A 82 -4.01 33.20 15.15
CA GLU A 82 -5.13 33.71 15.96
C GLU A 82 -4.77 33.76 17.46
N GLN A 83 -3.98 32.80 17.94
CA GLN A 83 -3.45 32.78 19.31
C GLN A 83 -2.39 33.86 19.59
N ARG A 84 -1.67 34.37 18.58
CA ARG A 84 -0.72 35.48 18.74
C ARG A 84 -1.42 36.83 18.87
N HIS A 85 -2.47 37.07 18.07
CA HIS A 85 -3.23 38.32 18.12
C HIS A 85 -4.00 38.53 19.43
N THR A 86 -4.53 37.44 20.00
CA THR A 86 -5.29 37.47 21.26
C THR A 86 -4.42 37.62 22.51
N LYS A 87 -3.13 37.30 22.44
CA LYS A 87 -2.17 37.53 23.53
C LYS A 87 -1.71 38.99 23.59
N THR A 88 -1.42 39.63 22.46
CA THR A 88 -1.01 41.04 22.43
C THR A 88 -2.09 42.00 22.93
N THR A 89 -3.37 41.65 22.78
CA THR A 89 -4.49 42.53 23.19
C THR A 89 -4.83 42.43 24.69
N LYS A 90 -4.31 41.43 25.41
CA LYS A 90 -4.58 41.23 26.84
C LYS A 90 -3.53 41.82 27.77
N ASP A 91 -2.38 42.25 27.24
CA ASP A 91 -1.29 42.85 28.02
C ASP A 91 -1.30 44.41 27.96
N GLU A 92 -2.32 45.02 27.31
CA GLU A 92 -2.45 46.48 27.15
C GLU A 92 -3.53 47.14 28.05
N PHE A 93 -4.04 46.44 29.08
CA PHE A 93 -4.92 47.03 30.11
C PHE A 93 -4.59 46.54 31.51
#